data_AF-A0A9D6DVY4-F1
#
_entry.id   AF-A0A9D6DVY4-F1
#
_cell.length_a   1.000
_cell.length_b   1.000
_cell.length_c   1.000
_cell.angle_alpha   90.00
_cell.angle_beta   90.00
_cell.angle_gamma   90.00
#
_symmetry.space_group_name_H-M   'P 1'
#
loop_
_entity.id
_entity.type
_entity.pdbx_description
1 polymer ?
#
loop_
_entity_poly.entity_id
_entity_poly.type
_entity_poly.pdbx_seq_one_letter_code
_entity_poly.pdbx_strand_id
1 'polypeptide(L)'
;MNTVFPVELEFFSPAGEKLSSSLLQGFTRDVGEGGLCVELKSFGRSTEGLFSFGNALELVINPTFLSGPVRAGGKIAWVRKEDSPHPPHYTLGVAYTRIDPAANRKIIRFAKRLVWVPRLAAAAGVVLLAALAFFVWHNQKLVGENKKLVGQLIASAEKKSEIASRLEAVEKRKAELASEMRSARSRIKGLEESLAARKRLSEAIKALEAGKKDLQKSLEAASDLGAGSSKEVFRRMMEWVRSHQNLRTGLVASFEGDVRLEDWAFTYDQALACQVFLLFQNREAAEAVLDFFDRKAERKEGAFFNGYYAADGYPVESVIHVGPNVWIGIAALQHGRATGSERFLPLAESVADWLIGRQDAEGGFQGGPGFSWYSTEHHLDAYAFLGMLHQKTGKEKYKRARDRVLGWIKKYAYSAKDKRMNRGKGDATIATDTFSWAIAAIGPPTLAGLAFDPEAIMDFAEKNCEVTVSFAKPDGQTISATGFDFAKAKNLGRGGVLSTEWTAQMAVSYRVLSDYFRSIGDSAKAARYREKTDFYLNELQKLVITSPSRVGQGRGCLPYASQDDADTGHGWRTPRGKRTGSVAGTAYGLFAWMGYNPFDLGRFPGDTP
;
A
#
# COMPACT_ATOMS: atom_id res chain seq x y z
N MET A 1 54.01 8.91 -16.84
CA MET A 1 52.74 8.76 -16.10
C MET A 1 53.03 9.12 -14.66
N ASN A 2 52.38 10.16 -14.13
CA ASN A 2 52.61 10.61 -12.77
C ASN A 2 52.28 9.47 -11.78
N THR A 3 53.28 8.87 -11.15
CA THR A 3 53.10 7.74 -10.22
C THR A 3 54.22 7.77 -9.20
N VAL A 4 53.88 7.56 -7.93
CA VAL A 4 54.79 7.65 -6.78
C VAL A 4 55.01 6.25 -6.21
N PHE A 5 56.12 5.63 -6.55
CA PHE A 5 56.63 4.43 -5.91
C PHE A 5 57.86 4.82 -5.09
N PRO A 6 58.01 4.34 -3.84
CA PRO A 6 59.30 4.36 -3.17
C PRO A 6 60.34 3.61 -4.02
N VAL A 7 61.49 4.22 -4.24
CA VAL A 7 62.61 3.62 -4.96
C VAL A 7 63.87 3.77 -4.14
N GLU A 8 64.63 2.69 -4.04
CA GLU A 8 65.97 2.71 -3.47
C GLU A 8 66.99 2.60 -4.61
N LEU A 9 68.07 3.38 -4.55
CA LEU A 9 69.07 3.47 -5.61
C LEU A 9 70.48 3.25 -5.06
N GLU A 10 71.26 2.47 -5.82
CA GLU A 10 72.69 2.30 -5.64
C GLU A 10 73.45 2.65 -6.92
N PHE A 11 74.58 3.36 -6.79
CA PHE A 11 75.40 3.79 -7.92
C PHE A 11 76.57 2.84 -8.13
N PHE A 12 76.85 2.51 -9.39
CA PHE A 12 77.97 1.69 -9.80
C PHE A 12 78.79 2.41 -10.87
N SER A 13 80.11 2.23 -10.82
CA SER A 13 81.02 2.73 -11.83
C SER A 13 80.78 2.02 -13.16
N PRO A 14 81.25 2.57 -14.30
CA PRO A 14 81.21 1.86 -15.58
C PRO A 14 81.93 0.49 -15.55
N ALA A 15 82.86 0.29 -14.61
CA ALA A 15 83.58 -0.97 -14.37
C ALA A 15 82.86 -1.92 -13.38
N GLY A 16 81.71 -1.53 -12.83
CA GLY A 16 80.88 -2.36 -11.93
C GLY A 16 81.21 -2.22 -10.44
N GLU A 17 82.09 -1.30 -10.05
CA GLU A 17 82.41 -1.05 -8.63
C GLU A 17 81.33 -0.19 -7.97
N LYS A 18 80.90 -0.55 -6.76
CA LYS A 18 79.89 0.21 -6.00
C LYS A 18 80.47 1.57 -5.59
N LEU A 19 79.83 2.65 -6.06
CA LEU A 19 80.26 4.03 -5.83
C LEU A 19 79.55 4.70 -4.65
N SER A 20 78.36 4.23 -4.26
CA SER A 20 77.63 4.81 -3.12
C SER A 20 77.90 4.07 -1.81
N SER A 21 78.28 4.82 -0.77
CA SER A 21 78.46 4.30 0.59
C SER A 21 77.13 4.16 1.36
N SER A 22 76.07 4.85 0.93
CA SER A 22 74.73 4.78 1.48
C SER A 22 73.69 4.49 0.38
N LEU A 23 72.61 3.82 0.78
CA LEU A 23 71.43 3.58 -0.05
C LEU A 23 70.63 4.88 -0.17
N LEU A 24 70.37 5.37 -1.38
CA LEU A 24 69.53 6.55 -1.57
C LEU A 24 68.08 6.16 -1.72
N GLN A 25 67.19 6.91 -1.06
CA GLN A 25 65.75 6.72 -1.17
C GLN A 25 65.11 7.90 -1.89
N GLY A 26 64.20 7.57 -2.79
CA GLY A 26 63.45 8.53 -3.59
C GLY A 26 62.05 8.05 -3.89
N PHE A 27 61.35 8.84 -4.68
CA PHE A 27 60.05 8.47 -5.21
C PHE A 27 60.05 8.57 -6.72
N THR A 28 59.37 7.66 -7.41
CA THR A 28 59.12 7.89 -8.83
C THR A 28 58.22 9.11 -9.00
N ARG A 29 58.45 9.87 -10.08
CA ARG A 29 57.54 10.91 -10.55
C ARG A 29 56.85 10.48 -11.82
N ASP A 30 57.59 9.95 -12.78
CA ASP A 30 57.06 9.44 -14.06
C ASP A 30 57.58 8.05 -14.36
N VAL A 31 56.71 7.14 -14.82
CA VAL A 31 57.13 5.81 -15.29
C VAL A 31 56.71 5.60 -16.74
N GLY A 32 57.62 5.04 -17.54
CA GLY A 32 57.43 4.66 -18.94
C GLY A 32 58.07 3.29 -19.25
N GLU A 33 57.79 2.73 -20.42
CA GLU A 33 58.24 1.37 -20.76
C GLU A 33 59.76 1.22 -20.82
N GLY A 34 60.46 2.31 -21.18
CA GLY A 34 61.93 2.36 -21.28
C GLY A 34 62.65 2.98 -20.08
N GLY A 35 61.94 3.43 -19.03
CA GLY A 35 62.59 4.09 -17.89
C GLY A 35 61.63 4.73 -16.89
N LEU A 36 62.20 5.39 -15.88
CA LEU A 36 61.46 6.14 -14.87
C LEU A 36 62.18 7.44 -14.51
N CYS A 37 61.43 8.40 -13.97
CA CYS A 37 61.94 9.61 -13.35
C CYS A 37 61.91 9.41 -11.84
N VAL A 38 63.04 9.62 -11.16
CA VAL A 38 63.15 9.58 -9.70
C VAL A 38 63.32 10.98 -9.16
N GLU A 39 62.55 11.31 -8.15
CA GLU A 39 62.69 12.51 -7.32
C GLU A 39 63.44 12.15 -6.04
N LEU A 40 64.52 12.88 -5.77
CA LEU A 40 65.36 12.75 -4.58
C LEU A 40 65.36 14.05 -3.79
N LYS A 41 65.17 13.95 -2.48
CA LYS A 41 65.38 15.06 -1.54
C LYS A 41 66.86 15.08 -1.13
N SER A 42 67.47 16.26 -1.09
CA SER A 42 68.92 16.48 -0.88
C SER A 42 69.62 15.48 0.05
N PHE A 43 70.72 14.92 -0.45
CA PHE A 43 71.75 14.19 0.30
C PHE A 43 73.08 14.92 0.07
N GLY A 44 74.01 14.89 1.04
CA GLY A 44 75.17 15.80 1.14
C GLY A 44 76.05 15.96 -0.12
N ARG A 45 76.98 16.94 -0.12
CA ARG A 45 77.84 17.29 -1.29
C ARG A 45 78.59 16.11 -1.92
N SER A 46 78.87 15.04 -1.18
CA SER A 46 79.50 13.80 -1.68
C SER A 46 78.63 13.01 -2.67
N THR A 47 77.31 13.07 -2.51
CA THR A 47 76.33 12.37 -3.37
C THR A 47 76.05 13.11 -4.68
N GLU A 48 76.17 14.44 -4.70
CA GLU A 48 75.98 15.24 -5.93
C GLU A 48 77.00 14.88 -7.02
N GLY A 49 78.22 14.51 -6.63
CA GLY A 49 79.27 14.06 -7.55
C GLY A 49 78.97 12.71 -8.23
N LEU A 50 78.01 11.93 -7.73
CA LEU A 50 77.62 10.63 -8.28
C LEU A 50 76.59 10.75 -9.41
N PHE A 51 76.03 11.93 -9.65
CA PHE A 51 75.00 12.17 -10.67
C PHE A 51 75.57 12.39 -12.09
N SER A 52 76.79 11.92 -12.37
CA SER A 52 77.41 12.05 -13.69
C SER A 52 76.75 11.16 -14.75
N PHE A 53 76.64 11.71 -15.97
CA PHE A 53 76.07 11.01 -17.13
C PHE A 53 76.85 9.72 -17.42
N GLY A 54 76.14 8.59 -17.54
CA GLY A 54 76.73 7.29 -17.89
C GLY A 54 76.93 6.31 -16.73
N ASN A 55 76.75 6.74 -15.47
CA ASN A 55 76.81 5.82 -14.32
C ASN A 55 75.69 4.77 -14.38
N ALA A 56 76.02 3.54 -14.00
CA ALA A 56 75.07 2.46 -13.87
C ALA A 56 74.35 2.54 -12.51
N LEU A 57 73.06 2.22 -12.51
CA LEU A 57 72.19 2.27 -11.35
C LEU A 57 71.57 0.89 -11.11
N GLU A 58 71.52 0.46 -9.86
CA GLU A 58 70.58 -0.58 -9.43
C GLU A 58 69.40 0.09 -8.70
N LEU A 59 68.19 -0.23 -9.14
CA LEU A 59 66.94 0.31 -8.64
C LEU A 59 66.16 -0.80 -7.94
N VAL A 60 65.69 -0.53 -6.72
CA VAL A 60 64.71 -1.35 -6.01
C VAL A 60 63.42 -0.56 -5.90
N ILE A 61 62.46 -0.85 -6.78
CA ILE A 61 61.16 -0.17 -6.84
C ILE A 61 60.20 -0.94 -5.94
N ASN A 62 59.57 -0.24 -4.99
CA ASN A 62 58.69 -0.83 -3.97
C ASN A 62 57.21 -0.45 -4.18
N PRO A 63 56.52 -1.05 -5.16
CA PRO A 63 55.09 -0.80 -5.38
C PRO A 63 54.24 -1.34 -4.23
N THR A 64 53.44 -0.46 -3.60
CA THR A 64 52.64 -0.71 -2.38
C THR A 64 51.67 -1.91 -2.45
N PHE A 65 51.28 -2.37 -3.65
CA PHE A 65 50.29 -3.44 -3.84
C PHE A 65 50.76 -4.56 -4.78
N LEU A 66 52.07 -4.72 -4.97
CA LEU A 66 52.66 -5.83 -5.71
C LEU A 66 53.38 -6.79 -4.74
N SER A 67 53.42 -8.06 -5.11
CA SER A 67 54.02 -9.14 -4.32
C SER A 67 55.55 -9.09 -4.35
N GLY A 68 56.14 -8.04 -3.78
CA GLY A 68 57.59 -7.86 -3.61
C GLY A 68 58.21 -6.72 -4.43
N PRO A 69 59.43 -6.30 -4.07
CA PRO A 69 60.20 -5.27 -4.78
C PRO A 69 60.53 -5.68 -6.21
N VAL A 70 60.50 -4.71 -7.13
CA VAL A 70 60.97 -4.89 -8.50
C VAL A 70 62.39 -4.34 -8.61
N ARG A 71 63.33 -5.21 -8.99
CA ARG A 71 64.72 -4.84 -9.26
C ARG A 71 64.92 -4.49 -10.72
N ALA A 72 65.59 -3.37 -10.98
CA ALA A 72 65.94 -2.94 -12.33
C ALA A 72 67.35 -2.32 -12.37
N GLY A 73 68.10 -2.65 -13.41
CA GLY A 73 69.31 -1.92 -13.79
C GLY A 73 68.94 -0.74 -14.69
N GLY A 74 69.58 0.41 -14.49
CA GLY A 74 69.37 1.60 -15.30
C GLY A 74 70.63 2.42 -15.54
N LYS A 75 70.51 3.44 -16.39
CA LYS A 75 71.53 4.47 -16.61
C LYS A 75 70.89 5.84 -16.49
N ILE A 76 71.64 6.80 -15.95
CA ILE A 76 71.20 8.20 -15.89
C ILE A 76 71.15 8.76 -17.31
N ALA A 77 69.95 9.13 -17.74
CA ALA A 77 69.66 9.73 -19.04
C ALA A 77 69.60 11.26 -18.98
N TRP A 78 69.31 11.84 -17.81
CA TRP A 78 69.40 13.29 -17.54
C TRP A 78 69.26 13.56 -16.03
N VAL A 79 69.75 14.72 -15.59
CA VAL A 79 69.63 15.21 -14.22
C VAL A 79 69.15 16.66 -14.26
N ARG A 80 68.16 17.01 -13.44
CA ARG A 80 67.71 18.38 -13.25
C ARG A 80 67.64 18.70 -11.76
N LYS A 81 68.35 19.76 -11.36
CA LYS A 81 68.26 20.38 -10.05
C LYS A 81 67.11 21.38 -10.09
N GLU A 82 66.15 21.28 -9.17
CA GLU A 82 65.07 22.27 -9.02
C GLU A 82 65.50 23.32 -7.98
N ASP A 83 65.37 24.60 -8.34
CA ASP A 83 65.67 25.74 -7.46
C ASP A 83 64.57 25.90 -6.39
N SER A 84 64.55 24.99 -5.42
CA SER A 84 63.66 25.06 -4.25
C SER A 84 64.38 25.67 -3.05
N PRO A 85 63.69 26.44 -2.18
CA PRO A 85 64.28 26.92 -0.93
C PRO A 85 64.69 25.71 -0.08
N HIS A 86 65.91 25.76 0.46
CA HIS A 86 66.66 24.62 1.01
C HIS A 86 65.80 23.61 1.80
N PRO A 87 65.96 22.29 1.57
CA PRO A 87 67.02 21.62 0.81
C PRO A 87 66.78 21.50 -0.72
N PRO A 88 67.83 21.38 -1.56
CA PRO A 88 67.68 21.22 -3.02
C PRO A 88 66.99 19.90 -3.40
N HIS A 89 66.14 19.95 -4.43
CA HIS A 89 65.46 18.78 -4.99
C HIS A 89 66.11 18.37 -6.31
N TYR A 90 66.28 17.07 -6.51
CA TYR A 90 66.86 16.51 -7.74
C TYR A 90 65.85 15.61 -8.43
N THR A 91 65.74 15.77 -9.75
CA THR A 91 65.00 14.86 -10.63
C THR A 91 65.97 14.15 -11.57
N LEU A 92 65.92 12.83 -11.57
CA LEU A 92 66.79 11.95 -12.34
C LEU A 92 65.95 11.20 -13.37
N GLY A 93 66.24 11.39 -14.65
CA GLY A 93 65.74 10.50 -15.70
C GLY A 93 66.60 9.25 -15.76
N VAL A 94 66.01 8.07 -15.55
CA VAL A 94 66.70 6.79 -15.59
C VAL A 94 66.12 5.93 -16.72
N ALA A 95 66.96 5.54 -17.68
CA ALA A 95 66.62 4.59 -18.73
C ALA A 95 66.93 3.16 -18.26
N TYR A 96 66.01 2.22 -18.41
CA TYR A 96 66.23 0.82 -18.04
C TYR A 96 67.25 0.17 -18.97
N THR A 97 68.27 -0.46 -18.39
CA THR A 97 69.20 -1.33 -19.11
C THR A 97 68.86 -2.81 -18.91
N ARG A 98 68.27 -3.15 -17.76
CA ARG A 98 67.84 -4.51 -17.43
C ARG A 98 66.64 -4.46 -16.49
N ILE A 99 65.51 -4.99 -16.91
CA ILE A 99 64.33 -5.17 -16.05
C ILE A 99 63.60 -6.44 -16.50
N ASP A 100 63.07 -7.23 -15.57
CA ASP A 100 62.22 -8.36 -15.93
C ASP A 100 60.99 -7.86 -16.73
N PRO A 101 60.75 -8.35 -17.96
CA PRO A 101 59.62 -7.92 -18.77
C PRO A 101 58.25 -8.15 -18.11
N ALA A 102 58.11 -9.17 -17.25
CA ALA A 102 56.88 -9.39 -16.51
C ALA A 102 56.69 -8.34 -15.40
N ALA A 103 57.74 -8.01 -14.65
CA ALA A 103 57.75 -6.95 -13.65
C ALA A 103 57.53 -5.55 -14.26
N ASN A 104 58.19 -5.22 -15.37
CA ASN A 104 57.99 -3.93 -16.07
C ASN A 104 56.52 -3.75 -16.49
N ARG A 105 55.92 -4.78 -17.09
CA ARG A 105 54.47 -4.77 -17.43
C ARG A 105 53.57 -4.64 -16.21
N LYS A 106 53.97 -5.13 -15.03
CA LYS A 106 53.20 -4.95 -13.79
C LYS A 106 53.26 -3.49 -13.31
N ILE A 107 54.45 -2.87 -13.30
CA ILE A 107 54.62 -1.46 -12.92
C ILE A 107 53.83 -0.55 -13.87
N ILE A 108 53.95 -0.76 -15.19
CA ILE A 108 53.24 0.03 -16.19
C ILE A 108 51.72 -0.13 -16.08
N ARG A 109 51.22 -1.35 -15.86
CA ARG A 109 49.79 -1.57 -15.60
C ARG A 109 49.33 -0.87 -14.33
N PHE A 110 50.13 -0.88 -13.28
CA PHE A 110 49.82 -0.18 -12.03
C PHE A 110 49.79 1.34 -12.23
N ALA A 111 50.79 1.93 -12.89
CA ALA A 111 50.83 3.35 -13.20
C ALA A 111 49.62 3.78 -14.07
N LYS A 112 49.28 2.99 -15.10
CA LYS A 112 48.05 3.19 -15.89
C LYS A 112 46.81 3.11 -15.01
N ARG A 113 46.72 2.11 -14.13
CA ARG A 113 45.59 1.94 -13.21
C ARG A 113 45.43 3.14 -12.27
N LEU A 114 46.52 3.69 -11.75
CA LEU A 114 46.50 4.85 -10.85
C LEU A 114 45.93 6.11 -11.52
N VAL A 115 46.11 6.25 -12.83
CA VAL A 115 45.56 7.37 -13.63
C VAL A 115 44.11 7.11 -14.06
N TRP A 116 43.81 5.90 -14.51
CA TRP A 116 42.50 5.56 -15.09
C TRP A 116 41.43 5.25 -14.03
N VAL A 117 41.77 4.62 -12.90
CA VAL A 117 40.79 4.26 -11.86
C VAL A 117 40.09 5.48 -11.27
N PRO A 118 40.78 6.57 -10.86
CA PRO A 118 40.10 7.78 -10.37
C PRO A 118 39.18 8.42 -11.41
N ARG A 119 39.58 8.40 -12.69
CA ARG A 119 38.76 8.92 -13.80
C ARG A 119 37.51 8.08 -14.03
N LEU A 120 37.65 6.75 -14.02
CA LEU A 120 36.51 5.83 -14.13
C LEU A 120 35.59 5.94 -12.92
N ALA A 121 36.14 6.09 -11.71
CA ALA A 121 35.36 6.31 -10.49
C ALA A 121 34.60 7.64 -10.55
N ALA A 122 35.23 8.72 -11.01
CA ALA A 122 34.58 10.00 -11.22
C ALA A 122 33.46 9.91 -12.27
N ALA A 123 33.73 9.25 -13.41
CA ALA A 123 32.72 9.02 -14.45
C ALA A 123 31.54 8.19 -13.93
N ALA A 124 31.80 7.11 -13.18
CA ALA A 124 30.77 6.32 -12.52
C ALA A 124 29.96 7.16 -11.52
N GLY A 125 30.62 8.04 -10.76
CA GLY A 125 29.96 8.99 -9.86
C GLY A 125 29.02 9.94 -10.61
N VAL A 126 29.44 10.49 -11.75
CA VAL A 126 28.59 11.34 -12.61
C VAL A 126 27.39 10.55 -13.15
N VAL A 127 27.59 9.31 -13.61
CA VAL A 127 26.50 8.45 -14.08
C VAL A 127 25.51 8.14 -12.96
N LEU A 128 25.98 7.85 -11.74
CA LEU A 128 25.11 7.62 -10.58
C LEU A 128 24.31 8.87 -10.20
N LEU A 129 24.93 10.06 -10.23
CA LEU A 129 24.24 11.33 -9.99
C LEU A 129 23.20 11.63 -11.07
N ALA A 130 23.52 11.38 -12.35
CA ALA A 130 22.58 11.53 -13.45
C ALA A 130 21.39 10.55 -13.33
N ALA A 131 21.67 9.29 -12.96
CA ALA A 131 20.63 8.30 -12.69
C ALA A 131 19.74 8.73 -11.52
N LEU A 132 20.31 9.21 -10.41
CA LEU A 132 19.57 9.71 -9.26
C LEU A 132 18.68 10.91 -9.65
N ALA A 133 19.22 11.87 -10.40
CA ALA A 133 18.46 13.02 -10.90
C ALA A 133 17.32 12.60 -11.82
N PHE A 134 17.56 11.63 -12.71
CA PHE A 134 16.54 11.04 -13.57
C PHE A 134 15.43 10.35 -12.76
N PHE A 135 15.79 9.55 -11.75
CA PHE A 135 14.81 8.90 -10.87
C PHE A 135 13.96 9.91 -10.09
N VAL A 136 14.58 10.98 -9.56
CA VAL A 136 13.85 12.06 -8.88
C VAL A 136 12.89 12.76 -9.83
N TRP A 137 13.34 13.12 -11.03
CA TRP A 137 12.49 13.74 -12.05
C TRP A 137 11.33 12.84 -12.48
N HIS A 138 11.62 11.56 -12.75
CA HIS A 138 10.61 10.58 -13.15
C HIS A 138 9.56 10.38 -12.05
N ASN A 139 9.99 10.29 -10.79
CA ASN A 139 9.09 10.17 -9.64
C ASN A 139 8.19 11.41 -9.48
N GLN A 140 8.75 12.62 -9.64
CA GLN A 140 7.94 13.85 -9.60
C GLN A 140 6.91 13.89 -10.74
N LYS A 141 7.28 13.45 -11.94
CA LYS A 141 6.37 13.34 -13.08
C LYS A 141 5.22 12.36 -12.79
N LEU A 142 5.52 11.16 -12.28
CA LEU A 142 4.51 10.17 -11.90
C LEU A 142 3.54 10.70 -10.83
N VAL A 143 4.06 11.38 -9.80
CA VAL A 143 3.24 12.02 -8.76
C VAL A 143 2.29 13.06 -9.39
N GLY A 144 2.78 13.88 -10.33
CA GLY A 144 1.96 14.86 -11.03
C GLY A 144 0.83 14.22 -11.85
N GLU A 145 1.13 13.15 -12.59
CA GLU A 145 0.14 12.40 -13.38
C GLU A 145 -0.91 11.71 -12.49
N ASN A 146 -0.47 11.06 -11.40
CA ASN A 146 -1.35 10.44 -10.42
C ASN A 146 -2.32 11.47 -9.80
N LYS A 147 -1.80 12.63 -9.37
CA LYS A 147 -2.62 13.71 -8.81
C LYS A 147 -3.69 14.19 -9.77
N LYS A 148 -3.35 14.34 -11.06
CA LYS A 148 -4.30 14.76 -12.09
C LYS A 148 -5.44 13.74 -12.27
N LEU A 149 -5.11 12.45 -12.33
CA LEU A 149 -6.13 11.39 -12.50
C LEU A 149 -7.05 11.29 -11.29
N VAL A 150 -6.49 11.34 -10.07
CA VAL A 150 -7.29 11.36 -8.84
C VAL A 150 -8.21 12.59 -8.81
N GLY A 151 -7.68 13.78 -9.17
CA GLY A 151 -8.48 15.00 -9.26
C GLY A 151 -9.62 14.91 -10.27
N GLN A 152 -9.40 14.28 -11.43
CA GLN A 152 -10.45 14.06 -12.44
C GLN A 152 -11.55 13.09 -11.93
N LEU A 153 -11.17 12.00 -11.27
CA LEU A 153 -12.11 11.05 -10.68
C LEU A 153 -13.00 11.74 -9.64
N ILE A 154 -12.36 12.46 -8.72
CA ILE A 154 -13.02 13.21 -7.67
C ILE A 154 -14.00 14.23 -8.25
N ALA A 155 -13.58 15.03 -9.23
CA ALA A 155 -14.44 16.02 -9.85
C ALA A 155 -15.67 15.38 -10.53
N SER A 156 -15.50 14.20 -11.12
CA SER A 156 -16.63 13.40 -11.65
C SER A 156 -17.57 12.96 -10.52
N ALA A 157 -17.03 12.45 -9.41
CA ALA A 157 -17.82 12.02 -8.26
C ALA A 157 -18.60 13.16 -7.58
N GLU A 158 -17.96 14.33 -7.42
CA GLU A 158 -18.60 15.55 -6.91
C GLU A 158 -19.76 15.99 -7.82
N LYS A 159 -19.52 16.06 -9.14
CA LYS A 159 -20.56 16.41 -10.11
C LYS A 159 -21.71 15.40 -10.10
N LYS A 160 -21.42 14.10 -9.98
CA LYS A 160 -22.47 13.06 -9.88
C LYS A 160 -23.31 13.23 -8.62
N SER A 161 -22.67 13.46 -7.48
CA SER A 161 -23.37 13.67 -6.20
C SER A 161 -24.23 14.94 -6.23
N GLU A 162 -23.71 16.03 -6.82
CA GLU A 162 -24.47 17.27 -7.02
C GLU A 162 -25.71 17.03 -7.90
N ILE A 163 -25.55 16.36 -9.04
CA ILE A 163 -26.66 16.05 -9.95
C ILE A 163 -27.67 15.11 -9.26
N ALA A 164 -27.20 14.10 -8.53
CA ALA A 164 -28.06 13.17 -7.79
C ALA A 164 -28.89 13.90 -6.73
N SER A 165 -28.28 14.79 -5.94
CA SER A 165 -29.00 15.60 -4.95
C SER A 165 -30.05 16.52 -5.60
N ARG A 166 -29.71 17.15 -6.74
CA ARG A 166 -30.67 17.95 -7.51
C ARG A 166 -31.82 17.09 -8.04
N LEU A 167 -31.53 15.87 -8.50
CA LEU A 167 -32.54 14.92 -8.98
C LEU A 167 -33.50 14.52 -7.87
N GLU A 168 -32.99 14.22 -6.68
CA GLU A 168 -33.80 13.91 -5.50
C GLU A 168 -34.70 15.09 -5.10
N ALA A 169 -34.15 16.31 -5.10
CA ALA A 169 -34.93 17.52 -4.84
C ALA A 169 -36.05 17.73 -5.87
N VAL A 170 -35.79 17.44 -7.16
CA VAL A 170 -36.79 17.49 -8.23
C VAL A 170 -37.87 16.43 -8.03
N GLU A 171 -37.53 15.20 -7.66
CA GLU A 171 -38.50 14.13 -7.38
C GLU A 171 -39.38 14.47 -6.18
N LYS A 172 -38.79 14.96 -5.09
CA LYS A 172 -39.53 15.41 -3.91
C LYS A 172 -40.51 16.54 -4.28
N ARG A 173 -40.05 17.52 -5.06
CA ARG A 173 -40.90 18.63 -5.51
C ARG A 173 -42.03 18.15 -6.43
N LYS A 174 -41.75 17.18 -7.31
CA LYS A 174 -42.77 16.55 -8.16
C LYS A 174 -43.83 15.84 -7.31
N ALA A 175 -43.42 15.10 -6.28
CA ALA A 175 -44.34 14.40 -5.39
C ALA A 175 -45.24 15.37 -4.60
N GLU A 176 -44.66 16.48 -4.09
CA GLU A 176 -45.40 17.57 -3.46
C GLU A 176 -46.44 18.17 -4.41
N LEU A 177 -46.02 18.58 -5.61
CA LEU A 177 -46.91 19.17 -6.62
C LEU A 177 -47.99 18.19 -7.09
N ALA A 178 -47.68 16.88 -7.19
CA ALA A 178 -48.67 15.86 -7.52
C ALA A 178 -49.68 15.64 -6.39
N SER A 179 -49.26 15.77 -5.13
CA SER A 179 -50.15 15.78 -3.96
C SER A 179 -51.06 17.01 -3.97
N GLU A 180 -50.49 18.19 -4.20
CA GLU A 180 -51.24 19.44 -4.36
C GLU A 180 -52.24 19.34 -5.51
N MET A 181 -51.85 18.76 -6.65
CA MET A 181 -52.75 18.55 -7.79
C MET A 181 -53.92 17.63 -7.43
N ARG A 182 -53.68 16.57 -6.64
CA ARG A 182 -54.73 15.66 -6.17
C ARG A 182 -55.68 16.33 -5.17
N SER A 183 -55.15 17.10 -4.23
CA SER A 183 -55.92 17.90 -3.27
C SER A 183 -56.73 19.01 -3.96
N ALA A 184 -56.14 19.67 -4.95
CA ALA A 184 -56.85 20.61 -5.80
C ALA A 184 -57.97 19.88 -6.56
N ARG A 185 -57.72 18.70 -7.15
CA ARG A 185 -58.74 17.90 -7.85
C ARG A 185 -59.93 17.51 -6.97
N SER A 186 -59.74 17.25 -5.68
CA SER A 186 -60.85 16.95 -4.75
C SER A 186 -61.64 18.21 -4.34
N ARG A 187 -60.97 19.36 -4.23
CA ARG A 187 -61.62 20.68 -4.00
C ARG A 187 -62.36 21.20 -5.24
N ILE A 188 -61.90 20.85 -6.43
CA ILE A 188 -62.42 21.26 -7.74
C ILE A 188 -63.54 20.30 -8.19
N LYS A 189 -64.58 20.20 -7.36
CA LYS A 189 -65.90 19.78 -7.82
C LYS A 189 -66.84 21.00 -7.97
N GLY A 190 -66.29 22.23 -7.94
CA GLY A 190 -67.05 23.45 -7.67
C GLY A 190 -66.91 24.66 -8.61
N LEU A 191 -65.75 25.11 -9.11
CA LEU A 191 -65.65 26.46 -9.73
C LEU A 191 -64.53 26.63 -10.79
N GLU A 192 -64.77 27.54 -11.76
CA GLU A 192 -63.99 27.81 -12.99
C GLU A 192 -62.63 28.50 -12.79
N GLU A 193 -62.40 29.24 -11.70
CA GLU A 193 -61.10 29.88 -11.38
C GLU A 193 -59.96 28.86 -11.19
N SER A 194 -60.31 27.59 -11.00
CA SER A 194 -59.39 26.48 -10.78
C SER A 194 -58.72 25.90 -12.03
N LEU A 195 -59.25 26.21 -13.22
CA LEU A 195 -58.73 25.71 -14.50
C LEU A 195 -57.36 26.32 -14.83
N ALA A 196 -57.17 27.61 -14.52
CA ALA A 196 -55.90 28.31 -14.68
C ALA A 196 -54.81 27.80 -13.72
N ALA A 197 -55.16 27.54 -12.46
CA ALA A 197 -54.25 26.96 -11.47
C ALA A 197 -53.82 25.54 -11.88
N ARG A 198 -54.76 24.72 -12.40
CA ARG A 198 -54.45 23.39 -12.94
C ARG A 198 -53.52 23.46 -14.14
N LYS A 199 -53.73 24.42 -15.04
CA LYS A 199 -52.88 24.61 -16.22
C LYS A 199 -51.45 24.99 -15.80
N ARG A 200 -51.29 25.93 -14.86
CA ARG A 200 -49.98 26.31 -14.29
C ARG A 200 -49.27 25.13 -13.61
N LEU A 201 -49.99 24.35 -12.81
CA LEU A 201 -49.42 23.20 -12.10
C LEU A 201 -49.01 22.09 -13.07
N SER A 202 -49.82 21.84 -14.10
CA SER A 202 -49.52 20.91 -15.19
C SER A 202 -48.29 21.35 -16.01
N GLU A 203 -48.19 22.64 -16.32
CA GLU A 203 -47.02 23.22 -17.00
C GLU A 203 -45.77 23.14 -16.14
N ALA A 204 -45.87 23.39 -14.83
CA ALA A 204 -44.77 23.23 -13.88
C ALA A 204 -44.29 21.76 -13.79
N ILE A 205 -45.22 20.79 -13.75
CA ILE A 205 -44.87 19.37 -13.79
C ILE A 205 -44.16 19.01 -15.09
N LYS A 206 -44.65 19.49 -16.25
CA LYS A 206 -43.99 19.27 -17.55
C LYS A 206 -42.60 19.90 -17.62
N ALA A 207 -42.43 21.10 -17.08
CA ALA A 207 -41.13 21.77 -17.02
C ALA A 207 -40.13 21.00 -16.12
N LEU A 208 -40.60 20.49 -14.97
CA LEU A 208 -39.79 19.62 -14.11
C LEU A 208 -39.44 18.29 -14.79
N GLU A 209 -40.33 17.71 -15.60
CA GLU A 209 -40.05 16.50 -16.37
C GLU A 209 -39.00 16.73 -17.46
N ALA A 210 -39.05 17.87 -18.15
CA ALA A 210 -38.01 18.28 -19.10
C ALA A 210 -36.66 18.47 -18.40
N GLY A 211 -36.65 19.21 -17.28
CA GLY A 211 -35.44 19.43 -16.47
C GLY A 211 -34.86 18.12 -15.90
N LYS A 212 -35.71 17.18 -15.47
CA LYS A 212 -35.31 15.84 -15.05
C LYS A 212 -34.58 15.10 -16.18
N LYS A 213 -35.13 15.14 -17.40
CA LYS A 213 -34.52 14.48 -18.56
C LYS A 213 -33.15 15.07 -18.90
N ASP A 214 -32.98 16.38 -18.77
CA ASP A 214 -31.70 17.06 -19.01
C ASP A 214 -30.66 16.76 -17.91
N LEU A 215 -31.10 16.69 -16.65
CA LEU A 215 -30.26 16.24 -15.54
C LEU A 215 -29.83 14.77 -15.69
N GLN A 216 -30.74 13.90 -16.14
CA GLN A 216 -30.45 12.49 -16.43
C GLN A 216 -29.40 12.35 -17.53
N LYS A 217 -29.55 13.07 -18.66
CA LYS A 217 -28.52 13.11 -19.71
C LYS A 217 -27.18 13.63 -19.19
N SER A 218 -27.20 14.63 -18.32
CA SER A 218 -25.98 15.19 -17.72
C SER A 218 -25.30 14.20 -16.77
N LEU A 219 -26.08 13.37 -16.08
CA LEU A 219 -25.59 12.27 -15.23
C LEU A 219 -24.97 11.15 -16.06
N GLU A 220 -25.60 10.77 -17.18
CA GLU A 220 -25.06 9.80 -18.15
C GLU A 220 -23.71 10.30 -18.70
N ALA A 221 -23.66 11.54 -19.19
CA ALA A 221 -22.41 12.14 -19.68
C ALA A 221 -21.32 12.23 -18.61
N ALA A 222 -21.66 12.55 -17.36
CA ALA A 222 -20.72 12.55 -16.25
C ALA A 222 -20.22 11.14 -15.88
N SER A 223 -21.04 10.11 -16.13
CA SER A 223 -20.70 8.70 -15.93
C SER A 223 -19.73 8.20 -16.99
N ASP A 224 -19.95 8.57 -18.26
CA ASP A 224 -19.07 8.20 -19.37
C ASP A 224 -17.70 8.88 -19.27
N LEU A 225 -17.63 10.15 -18.86
CA LEU A 225 -16.38 10.87 -18.58
C LEU A 225 -15.56 10.22 -17.45
N GLY A 226 -16.21 9.49 -16.54
CA GLY A 226 -15.58 8.85 -15.38
C GLY A 226 -15.20 7.38 -15.60
N ALA A 227 -15.89 6.64 -16.47
CA ALA A 227 -15.71 5.18 -16.56
C ALA A 227 -14.28 4.75 -16.96
N GLY A 228 -13.64 5.49 -17.87
CA GLY A 228 -12.25 5.25 -18.27
C GLY A 228 -11.23 5.63 -17.19
N SER A 229 -11.48 6.71 -16.44
CA SER A 229 -10.59 7.17 -15.38
C SER A 229 -10.74 6.35 -14.09
N SER A 230 -11.93 5.86 -13.76
CA SER A 230 -12.18 5.03 -12.57
C SER A 230 -11.39 3.72 -12.59
N LYS A 231 -11.37 2.99 -13.72
CA LYS A 231 -10.59 1.74 -13.83
C LYS A 231 -9.10 1.97 -13.57
N GLU A 232 -8.55 3.03 -14.17
CA GLU A 232 -7.15 3.39 -14.00
C GLU A 232 -6.83 3.83 -12.56
N VAL A 233 -7.73 4.58 -11.91
CA VAL A 233 -7.55 4.95 -10.50
C VAL A 233 -7.64 3.74 -9.57
N PHE A 234 -8.58 2.82 -9.79
CA PHE A 234 -8.67 1.58 -8.99
C PHE A 234 -7.43 0.70 -9.18
N ARG A 235 -6.91 0.62 -10.40
CA ARG A 235 -5.62 -0.03 -10.68
C ARG A 235 -4.48 0.65 -9.92
N ARG A 236 -4.44 1.99 -9.89
CA ARG A 236 -3.46 2.77 -9.10
C ARG A 236 -3.64 2.58 -7.59
N MET A 237 -4.85 2.38 -7.09
CA MET A 237 -5.09 2.04 -5.68
C MET A 237 -4.54 0.66 -5.33
N MET A 238 -4.75 -0.35 -6.20
CA MET A 238 -4.10 -1.65 -6.01
C MET A 238 -2.57 -1.53 -6.05
N GLU A 239 -2.02 -0.75 -6.99
CA GLU A 239 -0.59 -0.49 -7.03
C GLU A 239 -0.08 0.23 -5.78
N TRP A 240 -0.91 1.09 -5.16
CA TRP A 240 -0.58 1.70 -3.87
C TRP A 240 -0.44 0.62 -2.79
N VAL A 241 -1.39 -0.31 -2.66
CA VAL A 241 -1.28 -1.45 -1.73
C VAL A 241 -0.01 -2.26 -2.03
N ARG A 242 0.25 -2.56 -3.31
CA ARG A 242 1.44 -3.29 -3.75
C ARG A 242 2.74 -2.57 -3.40
N SER A 243 2.80 -1.25 -3.58
CA SER A 243 4.02 -0.47 -3.29
C SER A 243 4.39 -0.48 -1.81
N HIS A 244 3.42 -0.70 -0.92
CA HIS A 244 3.63 -0.84 0.52
C HIS A 244 3.90 -2.29 0.95
N GLN A 245 3.94 -3.24 0.01
CA GLN A 245 4.35 -4.61 0.28
C GLN A 245 5.88 -4.70 0.43
N ASN A 246 6.33 -5.19 1.58
CA ASN A 246 7.72 -5.49 1.83
C ASN A 246 8.14 -6.77 1.07
N LEU A 247 9.18 -6.66 0.24
CA LEU A 247 9.64 -7.76 -0.61
C LEU A 247 10.26 -8.94 0.17
N ARG A 248 10.71 -8.74 1.41
CA ARG A 248 11.35 -9.78 2.23
C ARG A 248 10.32 -10.61 2.99
N THR A 249 9.37 -9.94 3.62
CA THR A 249 8.36 -10.59 4.46
C THR A 249 7.13 -10.99 3.65
N GLY A 250 6.79 -10.21 2.61
CA GLY A 250 5.53 -10.31 1.88
C GLY A 250 4.39 -9.49 2.51
N LEU A 251 4.64 -8.87 3.68
CA LEU A 251 3.64 -8.10 4.42
C LEU A 251 3.48 -6.69 3.86
N VAL A 252 2.27 -6.14 3.97
CA VAL A 252 1.92 -4.77 3.57
C VAL A 252 1.78 -3.89 4.80
N ALA A 253 2.47 -2.75 4.83
CA ALA A 253 2.25 -1.75 5.88
C ALA A 253 0.79 -1.25 5.83
N SER A 254 0.07 -1.39 6.94
CA SER A 254 -1.36 -1.10 7.07
C SER A 254 -1.70 0.38 6.88
N PHE A 255 -0.80 1.25 7.31
CA PHE A 255 -0.99 2.69 7.30
C PHE A 255 0.21 3.41 6.70
N GLU A 256 -0.06 4.35 5.81
CA GLU A 256 0.93 5.30 5.30
C GLU A 256 0.72 6.65 5.98
N GLY A 257 1.72 7.21 6.64
CA GLY A 257 1.69 8.61 7.11
C GLY A 257 1.47 8.80 8.62
N ASP A 258 1.10 7.76 9.35
CA ASP A 258 1.21 7.74 10.81
C ASP A 258 2.55 7.10 11.21
N VAL A 259 3.49 7.91 11.69
CA VAL A 259 4.84 7.48 12.09
C VAL A 259 4.81 6.36 13.15
N ARG A 260 3.75 6.28 13.97
CA ARG A 260 3.66 5.23 14.99
C ARG A 260 3.25 3.87 14.43
N LEU A 261 2.62 3.86 13.26
CA LEU A 261 2.05 2.68 12.62
C LEU A 261 2.71 2.39 11.25
N GLU A 262 3.74 3.15 10.87
CA GLU A 262 4.29 3.16 9.50
C GLU A 262 4.85 1.81 9.03
N ASP A 263 5.29 0.97 9.97
CA ASP A 263 5.79 -0.37 9.71
C ASP A 263 4.88 -1.46 10.30
N TRP A 264 3.66 -1.13 10.74
CA TRP A 264 2.74 -2.12 11.29
C TRP A 264 1.94 -2.78 10.16
N ALA A 265 1.92 -4.10 10.16
CA ALA A 265 1.13 -4.95 9.29
C ALA A 265 0.10 -5.71 10.15
N PHE A 266 -1.10 -5.16 10.27
CA PHE A 266 -2.18 -5.82 11.02
C PHE A 266 -2.66 -7.07 10.27
N THR A 267 -2.84 -8.18 10.99
CA THR A 267 -3.20 -9.48 10.44
C THR A 267 -4.48 -9.44 9.60
N TYR A 268 -5.48 -8.68 10.06
CA TYR A 268 -6.71 -8.43 9.31
C TYR A 268 -6.43 -7.75 7.97
N ASP A 269 -5.68 -6.64 7.98
CA ASP A 269 -5.32 -5.90 6.76
C ASP A 269 -4.52 -6.74 5.77
N GLN A 270 -3.70 -7.67 6.25
CA GLN A 270 -2.97 -8.60 5.38
C GLN A 270 -3.91 -9.51 4.60
N ALA A 271 -4.97 -10.02 5.26
CA ALA A 271 -6.00 -10.81 4.58
C ALA A 271 -6.74 -9.99 3.51
N LEU A 272 -7.01 -8.71 3.78
CA LEU A 272 -7.64 -7.80 2.83
C LEU A 272 -6.71 -7.51 1.64
N ALA A 273 -5.44 -7.20 1.90
CA ALA A 273 -4.43 -6.95 0.88
C ALA A 273 -4.24 -8.18 -0.03
N CYS A 274 -4.20 -9.38 0.54
CA CYS A 274 -4.16 -10.63 -0.20
C CYS A 274 -5.33 -10.72 -1.20
N GLN A 275 -6.55 -10.44 -0.75
CA GLN A 275 -7.74 -10.47 -1.62
C GLN A 275 -7.71 -9.37 -2.70
N VAL A 276 -7.22 -8.16 -2.37
CA VAL A 276 -6.97 -7.12 -3.39
C VAL A 276 -5.99 -7.60 -4.45
N PHE A 277 -4.89 -8.25 -4.07
CA PHE A 277 -3.95 -8.80 -5.05
C PHE A 277 -4.59 -9.87 -5.94
N LEU A 278 -5.44 -10.73 -5.38
CA LEU A 278 -6.18 -11.75 -6.15
C LEU A 278 -7.17 -11.11 -7.14
N LEU A 279 -7.92 -10.09 -6.73
CA LEU A 279 -8.86 -9.36 -7.58
C LEU A 279 -8.20 -8.72 -8.81
N PHE A 280 -6.93 -8.33 -8.67
CA PHE A 280 -6.13 -7.75 -9.76
C PHE A 280 -5.14 -8.75 -10.37
N GLN A 281 -5.35 -10.05 -10.15
CA GLN A 281 -4.55 -11.15 -10.72
C GLN A 281 -3.05 -11.09 -10.38
N ASN A 282 -2.68 -10.38 -9.31
CA ASN A 282 -1.31 -10.32 -8.80
C ASN A 282 -1.04 -11.49 -7.84
N ARG A 283 -1.00 -12.70 -8.41
CA ARG A 283 -0.86 -13.95 -7.67
C ARG A 283 0.40 -13.98 -6.80
N GLU A 284 1.54 -13.51 -7.32
CA GLU A 284 2.81 -13.51 -6.58
C GLU A 284 2.71 -12.71 -5.28
N ALA A 285 2.13 -11.50 -5.33
CA ALA A 285 1.96 -10.67 -4.14
C ALA A 285 0.99 -11.30 -3.13
N ALA A 286 -0.11 -11.92 -3.60
CA ALA A 286 -1.04 -12.65 -2.73
C ALA A 286 -0.37 -13.84 -2.04
N GLU A 287 0.41 -14.63 -2.79
CA GLU A 287 1.13 -15.78 -2.26
C GLU A 287 2.22 -15.38 -1.27
N ALA A 288 2.88 -14.23 -1.47
CA ALA A 288 3.89 -13.74 -0.52
C ALA A 288 3.28 -13.43 0.86
N VAL A 289 2.07 -12.86 0.91
CA VAL A 289 1.33 -12.65 2.17
C VAL A 289 1.02 -13.99 2.82
N LEU A 290 0.40 -14.93 2.09
CA LEU A 290 0.02 -16.22 2.65
C LEU A 290 1.23 -17.09 3.04
N ASP A 291 2.34 -17.00 2.33
CA ASP A 291 3.60 -17.67 2.67
C ASP A 291 4.18 -17.19 3.99
N PHE A 292 3.97 -15.91 4.34
CA PHE A 292 4.31 -15.42 5.67
C PHE A 292 3.51 -16.17 6.73
N PHE A 293 2.18 -16.21 6.64
CA PHE A 293 1.33 -16.88 7.65
C PHE A 293 1.46 -18.41 7.65
N ASP A 294 1.75 -19.01 6.51
CA ASP A 294 1.94 -20.46 6.37
C ASP A 294 3.27 -20.92 7.01
N ARG A 295 4.35 -20.12 6.90
CA ARG A 295 5.71 -20.62 7.18
C ARG A 295 6.56 -19.77 8.14
N LYS A 296 6.27 -18.48 8.26
CA LYS A 296 7.17 -17.52 8.93
C LYS A 296 6.54 -16.87 10.17
N ALA A 297 5.22 -16.64 10.15
CA ALA A 297 4.53 -15.94 11.21
C ALA A 297 4.65 -16.70 12.53
N GLU A 298 5.09 -16.00 13.57
CA GLU A 298 5.09 -16.55 14.91
C GLU A 298 3.65 -16.82 15.36
N ARG A 299 3.45 -17.96 16.03
CA ARG A 299 2.15 -18.36 16.57
C ARG A 299 2.26 -18.58 18.07
N LYS A 300 1.20 -18.22 18.78
CA LYS A 300 1.01 -18.60 20.18
C LYS A 300 -0.35 -19.27 20.33
N GLU A 301 -0.37 -20.37 21.09
CA GLU A 301 -1.58 -21.19 21.28
C GLU A 301 -2.26 -21.61 19.95
N GLY A 302 -1.46 -21.82 18.89
CA GLY A 302 -1.93 -22.25 17.57
C GLY A 302 -2.46 -21.14 16.66
N ALA A 303 -2.48 -19.88 17.10
CA ALA A 303 -2.99 -18.73 16.36
C ALA A 303 -1.97 -17.62 16.16
N PHE A 304 -2.28 -16.73 15.22
CA PHE A 304 -1.50 -15.57 14.85
C PHE A 304 -1.77 -14.38 15.77
N PHE A 305 -0.73 -13.58 15.97
CA PHE A 305 -0.81 -12.28 16.63
C PHE A 305 -1.60 -11.25 15.81
N ASN A 306 -2.01 -10.15 16.44
CA ASN A 306 -2.84 -9.12 15.82
C ASN A 306 -2.09 -8.26 14.80
N GLY A 307 -0.78 -8.10 14.98
CA GLY A 307 0.05 -7.35 14.05
C GLY A 307 1.54 -7.70 14.13
N TYR A 308 2.22 -7.46 13.02
CA TYR A 308 3.65 -7.70 12.84
C TYR A 308 4.34 -6.44 12.29
N TYR A 309 5.65 -6.33 12.44
CA TYR A 309 6.45 -5.38 11.70
C TYR A 309 6.55 -5.83 10.23
N ALA A 310 6.20 -4.96 9.27
CA ALA A 310 6.26 -5.29 7.85
C ALA A 310 7.70 -5.48 7.38
N ALA A 311 8.68 -4.79 7.98
CA ALA A 311 10.09 -4.86 7.63
C ALA A 311 10.74 -6.23 7.89
N ASP A 312 10.41 -6.89 9.00
CA ASP A 312 11.08 -8.11 9.45
C ASP A 312 10.16 -9.25 9.89
N GLY A 313 8.88 -8.99 10.11
CA GLY A 313 7.87 -9.97 10.46
C GLY A 313 7.79 -10.30 11.95
N TYR A 314 8.48 -9.57 12.84
CA TYR A 314 8.33 -9.79 14.28
C TYR A 314 6.98 -9.29 14.80
N PRO A 315 6.38 -9.95 15.80
CA PRO A 315 5.13 -9.47 16.40
C PRO A 315 5.30 -8.08 17.02
N VAL A 316 4.42 -7.15 16.65
CA VAL A 316 4.34 -5.81 17.26
C VAL A 316 3.16 -5.69 18.21
N GLU A 317 2.07 -6.42 17.93
CA GLU A 317 0.91 -6.52 18.81
C GLU A 317 0.60 -7.99 19.07
N SER A 318 1.12 -8.52 20.18
CA SER A 318 1.06 -9.94 20.53
C SER A 318 -0.29 -10.41 21.09
N VAL A 319 -1.34 -9.60 20.97
CA VAL A 319 -2.71 -10.00 21.29
C VAL A 319 -3.21 -10.96 20.21
N ILE A 320 -4.01 -11.95 20.58
CA ILE A 320 -4.62 -12.89 19.64
C ILE A 320 -6.12 -12.67 19.67
N HIS A 321 -6.69 -12.31 18.52
CA HIS A 321 -8.12 -12.16 18.34
C HIS A 321 -8.68 -13.17 17.33
N VAL A 322 -9.92 -13.60 17.54
CA VAL A 322 -10.62 -14.53 16.65
C VAL A 322 -10.80 -13.96 15.25
N GLY A 323 -11.33 -12.72 15.12
CA GLY A 323 -11.61 -12.10 13.82
C GLY A 323 -10.41 -12.09 12.87
N PRO A 324 -9.27 -11.43 13.22
CA PRO A 324 -8.09 -11.36 12.36
C PRO A 324 -7.56 -12.74 11.93
N ASN A 325 -7.59 -13.73 12.83
CA ASN A 325 -7.19 -15.09 12.50
C ASN A 325 -8.13 -15.74 11.47
N VAL A 326 -9.44 -15.60 11.66
CA VAL A 326 -10.45 -16.09 10.72
C VAL A 326 -10.25 -15.48 9.33
N TRP A 327 -9.92 -14.19 9.25
CA TRP A 327 -9.66 -13.52 7.98
C TRP A 327 -8.47 -14.07 7.20
N ILE A 328 -7.41 -14.56 7.87
CA ILE A 328 -6.33 -15.30 7.19
C ILE A 328 -6.85 -16.59 6.55
N GLY A 329 -7.74 -17.30 7.24
CA GLY A 329 -8.42 -18.48 6.68
C GLY A 329 -9.29 -18.14 5.48
N ILE A 330 -10.02 -17.01 5.54
CA ILE A 330 -10.81 -16.49 4.40
C ILE A 330 -9.89 -16.19 3.21
N ALA A 331 -8.78 -15.47 3.43
CA ALA A 331 -7.84 -15.13 2.37
C ALA A 331 -7.22 -16.38 1.71
N ALA A 332 -6.90 -17.42 2.49
CA ALA A 332 -6.41 -18.68 1.97
C ALA A 332 -7.45 -19.42 1.09
N LEU A 333 -8.72 -19.40 1.48
CA LEU A 333 -9.81 -19.97 0.66
C LEU A 333 -10.05 -19.17 -0.62
N GLN A 334 -10.02 -17.83 -0.52
CA GLN A 334 -10.16 -16.95 -1.69
C GLN A 334 -8.99 -17.12 -2.67
N HIS A 335 -7.77 -17.34 -2.18
CA HIS A 335 -6.62 -17.71 -3.03
C HIS A 335 -6.89 -19.01 -3.80
N GLY A 336 -7.38 -20.04 -3.12
CA GLY A 336 -7.68 -21.31 -3.78
C GLY A 336 -8.80 -21.19 -4.82
N ARG A 337 -9.80 -20.34 -4.57
CA ARG A 337 -10.87 -20.04 -5.54
C ARG A 337 -10.35 -19.27 -6.75
N ALA A 338 -9.52 -18.25 -6.54
CA ALA A 338 -9.01 -17.39 -7.61
C ALA A 338 -7.94 -18.06 -8.48
N THR A 339 -7.15 -18.99 -7.91
CA THR A 339 -6.00 -19.61 -8.60
C THR A 339 -6.21 -21.07 -8.98
N GLY A 340 -7.24 -21.72 -8.41
CA GLY A 340 -7.43 -23.17 -8.50
C GLY A 340 -6.44 -23.99 -7.66
N SER A 341 -5.52 -23.36 -6.93
CA SER A 341 -4.49 -24.01 -6.13
C SER A 341 -4.97 -24.35 -4.72
N GLU A 342 -4.69 -25.55 -4.23
CA GLU A 342 -5.01 -25.94 -2.84
C GLU A 342 -3.85 -25.73 -1.87
N ARG A 343 -2.77 -25.05 -2.30
CA ARG A 343 -1.53 -24.85 -1.53
C ARG A 343 -1.78 -24.34 -0.11
N PHE A 344 -2.70 -23.40 0.07
CA PHE A 344 -3.01 -22.80 1.37
C PHE A 344 -4.27 -23.37 2.03
N LEU A 345 -4.86 -24.44 1.49
CA LEU A 345 -5.96 -25.13 2.17
C LEU A 345 -5.56 -25.63 3.57
N PRO A 346 -4.36 -26.21 3.79
CA PRO A 346 -3.93 -26.60 5.14
C PRO A 346 -3.85 -25.43 6.12
N LEU A 347 -3.46 -24.23 5.66
CA LEU A 347 -3.47 -23.01 6.47
C LEU A 347 -4.91 -22.66 6.89
N ALA A 348 -5.87 -22.71 5.97
CA ALA A 348 -7.29 -22.50 6.30
C ALA A 348 -7.81 -23.56 7.29
N GLU A 349 -7.51 -24.84 7.08
CA GLU A 349 -7.92 -25.90 7.99
C GLU A 349 -7.32 -25.74 9.39
N SER A 350 -6.06 -25.31 9.49
CA SER A 350 -5.39 -25.00 10.75
C SER A 350 -6.09 -23.89 11.54
N VAL A 351 -6.48 -22.80 10.87
CA VAL A 351 -7.25 -21.70 11.50
C VAL A 351 -8.61 -22.20 11.97
N ALA A 352 -9.31 -23.01 11.15
CA ALA A 352 -10.61 -23.54 11.50
C ALA A 352 -10.56 -24.52 12.67
N ASP A 353 -9.54 -25.38 12.72
CA ASP A 353 -9.38 -26.34 13.81
C ASP A 353 -9.04 -25.64 15.13
N TRP A 354 -8.22 -24.58 15.08
CA TRP A 354 -8.00 -23.70 16.23
C TRP A 354 -9.30 -23.03 16.70
N LEU A 355 -10.06 -22.45 15.78
CA LEU A 355 -11.34 -21.79 16.07
C LEU A 355 -12.34 -22.75 16.72
N ILE A 356 -12.51 -23.94 16.13
CA ILE A 356 -13.43 -24.98 16.63
C ILE A 356 -13.03 -25.46 18.01
N GLY A 357 -11.72 -25.64 18.27
CA GLY A 357 -11.21 -26.02 19.58
C GLY A 357 -11.54 -25.03 20.70
N ARG A 358 -11.90 -23.78 20.33
CA ARG A 358 -12.29 -22.72 21.27
C ARG A 358 -13.80 -22.47 21.33
N GLN A 359 -14.60 -23.20 20.55
CA GLN A 359 -16.05 -23.01 20.55
C GLN A 359 -16.65 -23.50 21.86
N ASP A 360 -17.27 -22.59 22.62
CA ASP A 360 -17.91 -22.92 23.89
C ASP A 360 -19.16 -23.81 23.71
N ALA A 361 -19.77 -24.28 24.80
CA ALA A 361 -20.96 -25.15 24.75
C ALA A 361 -22.17 -24.50 24.03
N GLU A 362 -22.28 -23.18 24.08
CA GLU A 362 -23.37 -22.40 23.46
C GLU A 362 -23.10 -22.06 21.99
N GLY A 363 -21.96 -22.48 21.44
CA GLY A 363 -21.57 -22.26 20.05
C GLY A 363 -20.80 -20.96 19.83
N GLY A 364 -20.46 -20.24 20.89
CA GLY A 364 -19.78 -18.95 20.83
C GLY A 364 -18.26 -19.03 20.94
N PHE A 365 -17.61 -17.92 20.63
CA PHE A 365 -16.18 -17.71 20.81
C PHE A 365 -15.93 -16.45 21.64
N GLN A 366 -15.11 -16.60 22.67
CA GLN A 366 -14.50 -15.44 23.32
C GLN A 366 -13.61 -14.67 22.35
N GLY A 367 -13.38 -13.39 22.60
CA GLY A 367 -12.60 -12.50 21.75
C GLY A 367 -11.22 -13.03 21.33
N GLY A 368 -10.62 -13.84 22.20
CA GLY A 368 -9.38 -14.56 22.01
C GLY A 368 -8.91 -15.19 23.32
N PRO A 369 -7.73 -15.82 23.36
CA PRO A 369 -7.10 -16.23 24.62
C PRO A 369 -7.02 -15.09 25.64
N GLY A 370 -7.49 -15.33 26.86
CA GLY A 370 -7.46 -14.34 27.94
C GLY A 370 -8.60 -13.32 27.95
N PHE A 371 -9.52 -13.36 26.98
CA PHE A 371 -10.70 -12.48 26.96
C PHE A 371 -11.98 -13.20 27.36
N SER A 372 -12.87 -12.50 28.05
CA SER A 372 -14.19 -13.01 28.45
C SER A 372 -15.34 -12.45 27.61
N TRP A 373 -15.09 -11.41 26.81
CA TRP A 373 -16.08 -10.79 25.94
C TRP A 373 -16.31 -11.59 24.65
N TYR A 374 -17.45 -11.37 24.01
CA TYR A 374 -17.84 -11.98 22.74
C TYR A 374 -18.19 -10.87 21.75
N SER A 375 -17.74 -10.99 20.49
CA SER A 375 -18.03 -10.02 19.42
C SER A 375 -18.94 -10.63 18.36
N THR A 376 -20.03 -9.96 18.01
CA THR A 376 -20.91 -10.37 16.90
C THR A 376 -20.16 -10.41 15.58
N GLU A 377 -19.26 -9.44 15.33
CA GLU A 377 -18.42 -9.39 14.13
C GLU A 377 -17.59 -10.67 13.99
N HIS A 378 -16.88 -11.08 15.04
CA HIS A 378 -16.09 -12.31 15.03
C HIS A 378 -16.93 -13.57 14.75
N HIS A 379 -18.20 -13.60 15.18
CA HIS A 379 -19.09 -14.72 14.89
C HIS A 379 -19.61 -14.67 13.45
N LEU A 380 -19.83 -13.49 12.88
CA LEU A 380 -20.19 -13.33 11.46
C LEU A 380 -19.04 -13.80 10.56
N ASP A 381 -17.80 -13.39 10.88
CA ASP A 381 -16.59 -13.86 10.21
C ASP A 381 -16.48 -15.39 10.27
N ALA A 382 -16.61 -15.95 11.49
CA ALA A 382 -16.52 -17.39 11.73
C ALA A 382 -17.62 -18.17 10.99
N TYR A 383 -18.85 -17.65 10.96
CA TYR A 383 -19.96 -18.26 10.23
C TYR A 383 -19.66 -18.35 8.74
N ALA A 384 -19.23 -17.25 8.12
CA ALA A 384 -18.87 -17.24 6.71
C ALA A 384 -17.69 -18.17 6.42
N PHE A 385 -16.60 -18.05 7.18
CA PHE A 385 -15.40 -18.84 7.00
C PHE A 385 -15.64 -20.35 7.10
N LEU A 386 -16.33 -20.81 8.15
CA LEU A 386 -16.65 -22.22 8.33
C LEU A 386 -17.60 -22.73 7.23
N GLY A 387 -18.50 -21.87 6.74
CA GLY A 387 -19.36 -22.17 5.60
C GLY A 387 -18.58 -22.34 4.30
N MET A 388 -17.68 -21.40 3.99
CA MET A 388 -16.80 -21.46 2.83
C MET A 388 -15.88 -22.69 2.87
N LEU A 389 -15.31 -22.99 4.05
CA LEU A 389 -14.46 -24.16 4.22
C LEU A 389 -15.23 -25.47 4.08
N HIS A 390 -16.47 -25.53 4.58
CA HIS A 390 -17.35 -26.68 4.34
C HIS A 390 -17.68 -26.83 2.85
N GLN A 391 -18.04 -25.74 2.16
CA GLN A 391 -18.29 -25.76 0.72
C GLN A 391 -17.08 -26.29 -0.06
N LYS A 392 -15.86 -25.89 0.33
CA LYS A 392 -14.62 -26.31 -0.33
C LYS A 392 -14.22 -27.76 -0.03
N THR A 393 -14.45 -28.25 1.18
CA THR A 393 -13.90 -29.54 1.65
C THR A 393 -14.93 -30.66 1.78
N GLY A 394 -16.23 -30.34 1.86
CA GLY A 394 -17.30 -31.28 2.21
C GLY A 394 -17.24 -31.82 3.64
N LYS A 395 -16.31 -31.36 4.49
CA LYS A 395 -16.12 -31.91 5.84
C LYS A 395 -17.23 -31.43 6.79
N GLU A 396 -17.97 -32.37 7.36
CA GLU A 396 -19.12 -32.10 8.24
C GLU A 396 -18.76 -31.38 9.55
N LYS A 397 -17.52 -31.50 10.04
CA LYS A 397 -17.09 -30.79 11.26
C LYS A 397 -17.24 -29.27 11.12
N TYR A 398 -16.95 -28.72 9.94
CA TYR A 398 -17.06 -27.29 9.68
C TYR A 398 -18.52 -26.84 9.60
N LYS A 399 -19.38 -27.63 8.96
CA LYS A 399 -20.83 -27.39 8.94
C LYS A 399 -21.41 -27.37 10.35
N ARG A 400 -21.10 -28.39 11.18
CA ARG A 400 -21.57 -28.45 12.57
C ARG A 400 -21.12 -27.24 13.39
N ALA A 401 -19.85 -26.86 13.26
CA ALA A 401 -19.34 -25.68 13.96
C ALA A 401 -20.07 -24.40 13.50
N ARG A 402 -20.21 -24.19 12.19
CA ARG A 402 -20.96 -23.07 11.59
C ARG A 402 -22.39 -23.00 12.11
N ASP A 403 -23.10 -24.12 12.12
CA ASP A 403 -24.51 -24.18 12.54
C ASP A 403 -24.65 -23.81 14.04
N ARG A 404 -23.66 -24.17 14.88
CA ARG A 404 -23.58 -23.72 16.28
C ARG A 404 -23.33 -22.22 16.40
N VAL A 405 -22.46 -21.65 15.57
CA VAL A 405 -22.24 -20.18 15.50
C VAL A 405 -23.54 -19.47 15.14
N LEU A 406 -24.27 -19.97 14.14
CA LEU A 406 -25.56 -19.39 13.76
C LEU A 406 -26.59 -19.45 14.90
N GLY A 407 -26.60 -20.57 15.66
CA GLY A 407 -27.40 -20.69 16.88
C GLY A 407 -27.04 -19.64 17.93
N TRP A 408 -25.74 -19.37 18.12
CA TRP A 408 -25.27 -18.33 19.02
C TRP A 408 -25.70 -16.93 18.57
N ILE A 409 -25.52 -16.61 17.28
CA ILE A 409 -25.95 -15.33 16.67
C ILE A 409 -27.45 -15.15 16.89
N LYS A 410 -28.23 -16.21 16.66
CA LYS A 410 -29.68 -16.19 16.85
C LYS A 410 -30.06 -15.83 18.28
N LYS A 411 -29.35 -16.38 19.25
CA LYS A 411 -29.64 -16.25 20.68
C LYS A 411 -29.17 -14.91 21.28
N TYR A 412 -28.04 -14.37 20.81
CA TYR A 412 -27.36 -13.27 21.50
C TYR A 412 -27.13 -12.01 20.66
N ALA A 413 -26.95 -12.16 19.36
CA ALA A 413 -26.52 -11.05 18.52
C ALA A 413 -27.70 -10.22 17.98
N TYR A 414 -28.85 -10.81 17.70
CA TYR A 414 -30.00 -10.07 17.17
C TYR A 414 -30.99 -9.67 18.27
N SER A 415 -31.36 -8.38 18.29
CA SER A 415 -32.45 -7.86 19.12
C SER A 415 -33.74 -7.84 18.29
N ALA A 416 -34.66 -8.78 18.53
CA ALA A 416 -35.98 -8.78 17.87
C ALA A 416 -36.83 -7.55 18.26
N LYS A 417 -36.63 -7.03 19.47
CA LYS A 417 -37.30 -5.82 19.96
C LYS A 417 -36.88 -4.59 19.16
N ASP A 418 -35.57 -4.42 18.97
CA ASP A 418 -35.01 -3.22 18.32
C ASP A 418 -34.76 -3.42 16.82
N LYS A 419 -35.00 -4.63 16.31
CA LYS A 419 -34.75 -5.09 14.94
C LYS A 419 -33.34 -4.79 14.43
N ARG A 420 -32.32 -5.03 15.27
CA ARG A 420 -30.92 -4.71 14.97
C ARG A 420 -29.95 -5.77 15.50
N MET A 421 -28.72 -5.72 15.01
CA MET A 421 -27.59 -6.45 15.59
C MET A 421 -27.02 -5.72 16.82
N ASN A 422 -26.58 -6.49 17.82
CA ASN A 422 -25.81 -6.05 18.98
C ASN A 422 -24.32 -6.24 18.68
N ARG A 423 -23.46 -5.44 19.32
CA ARG A 423 -22.01 -5.60 19.19
C ARG A 423 -21.49 -6.93 19.75
N GLY A 424 -22.17 -7.48 20.76
CA GLY A 424 -21.77 -8.74 21.36
C GLY A 424 -22.76 -9.29 22.39
N LYS A 425 -22.46 -10.45 22.98
CA LYS A 425 -23.27 -11.05 24.05
C LYS A 425 -23.24 -10.16 25.30
N GLY A 426 -24.41 -9.67 25.68
CA GLY A 426 -24.54 -8.72 26.79
C GLY A 426 -24.06 -7.29 26.45
N ASP A 427 -23.77 -7.01 25.18
CA ASP A 427 -23.27 -5.71 24.74
C ASP A 427 -24.15 -5.13 23.62
N ALA A 428 -25.05 -4.26 24.03
CA ALA A 428 -26.00 -3.58 23.15
C ALA A 428 -25.40 -2.36 22.41
N THR A 429 -24.10 -2.07 22.57
CA THR A 429 -23.42 -0.98 21.86
C THR A 429 -23.69 -1.09 20.35
N ILE A 430 -23.92 0.05 19.71
CA ILE A 430 -24.05 0.13 18.24
C ILE A 430 -22.66 0.03 17.61
N ALA A 431 -22.51 -0.90 16.68
CA ALA A 431 -21.33 -1.08 15.83
C ALA A 431 -21.83 -1.37 14.41
N THR A 432 -21.56 -0.46 13.47
CA THR A 432 -22.11 -0.49 12.11
C THR A 432 -21.69 -1.69 11.30
N ASP A 433 -20.44 -2.12 11.44
CA ASP A 433 -19.90 -3.35 10.86
C ASP A 433 -20.80 -4.57 11.11
N THR A 434 -21.37 -4.72 12.31
CA THR A 434 -22.27 -5.83 12.63
C THR A 434 -23.54 -5.85 11.78
N PHE A 435 -24.00 -4.68 11.30
CA PHE A 435 -25.17 -4.60 10.42
C PHE A 435 -24.80 -5.02 9.00
N SER A 436 -23.73 -4.46 8.43
CA SER A 436 -23.25 -4.84 7.09
C SER A 436 -22.87 -6.31 7.03
N TRP A 437 -22.14 -6.82 8.02
CA TRP A 437 -21.67 -8.20 8.05
C TRP A 437 -22.78 -9.22 8.31
N ALA A 438 -23.85 -8.85 9.00
CA ALA A 438 -25.03 -9.71 9.04
C ALA A 438 -25.56 -9.97 7.62
N ILE A 439 -25.66 -8.93 6.79
CA ILE A 439 -26.11 -9.06 5.41
C ILE A 439 -25.11 -9.83 4.55
N ALA A 440 -23.83 -9.46 4.58
CA ALA A 440 -22.81 -10.01 3.69
C ALA A 440 -22.39 -11.45 4.04
N ALA A 441 -22.33 -11.80 5.33
CA ALA A 441 -21.88 -13.11 5.80
C ALA A 441 -23.01 -14.14 5.89
N ILE A 442 -24.20 -13.77 6.38
CA ILE A 442 -25.33 -14.70 6.57
C ILE A 442 -26.21 -14.79 5.31
N GLY A 443 -26.38 -13.67 4.62
CA GLY A 443 -27.22 -13.55 3.44
C GLY A 443 -28.69 -13.28 3.78
N PRO A 444 -29.40 -12.42 3.02
CA PRO A 444 -30.80 -12.11 3.25
C PRO A 444 -31.76 -13.31 3.33
N PRO A 445 -31.63 -14.38 2.51
CA PRO A 445 -32.50 -15.54 2.61
C PRO A 445 -32.41 -16.25 3.97
N THR A 446 -31.20 -16.46 4.47
CA THR A 446 -30.97 -17.12 5.77
C THR A 446 -31.44 -16.24 6.92
N LEU A 447 -31.18 -14.93 6.86
CA LEU A 447 -31.69 -13.97 7.85
C LEU A 447 -33.22 -14.00 7.90
N ALA A 448 -33.90 -13.91 6.75
CA ALA A 448 -35.36 -13.98 6.68
C ALA A 448 -35.91 -15.30 7.25
N GLY A 449 -35.25 -16.43 6.96
CA GLY A 449 -35.58 -17.74 7.52
C GLY A 449 -35.42 -17.82 9.05
N LEU A 450 -34.56 -16.98 9.64
CA LEU A 450 -34.40 -16.82 11.09
C LEU A 450 -35.37 -15.80 11.71
N ALA A 451 -36.29 -15.24 10.91
CA ALA A 451 -37.14 -14.11 11.25
C ALA A 451 -36.36 -12.82 11.57
N PHE A 452 -35.17 -12.66 10.99
CA PHE A 452 -34.37 -11.44 11.07
C PHE A 452 -34.66 -10.63 9.82
N ASP A 453 -35.25 -9.45 10.00
CA ASP A 453 -35.61 -8.57 8.89
C ASP A 453 -34.34 -7.88 8.33
N PRO A 454 -33.87 -8.27 7.11
CA PRO A 454 -32.64 -7.72 6.54
C PRO A 454 -32.76 -6.23 6.20
N GLU A 455 -33.96 -5.78 5.81
CA GLU A 455 -34.20 -4.36 5.51
C GLU A 455 -34.18 -3.54 6.81
N ALA A 456 -34.82 -4.04 7.87
CA ALA A 456 -34.84 -3.33 9.16
C ALA A 456 -33.43 -3.19 9.79
N ILE A 457 -32.56 -4.19 9.62
CA ILE A 457 -31.16 -4.10 10.06
C ILE A 457 -30.44 -2.93 9.37
N MET A 458 -30.62 -2.79 8.05
CA MET A 458 -29.98 -1.73 7.28
C MET A 458 -30.63 -0.36 7.53
N ASP A 459 -31.96 -0.29 7.65
CA ASP A 459 -32.66 0.93 8.01
C ASP A 459 -32.23 1.44 9.40
N PHE A 460 -31.97 0.52 10.35
CA PHE A 460 -31.41 0.88 11.64
C PHE A 460 -30.00 1.48 11.51
N ALA A 461 -29.14 0.86 10.68
CA ALA A 461 -27.79 1.35 10.43
C ALA A 461 -27.80 2.77 9.84
N GLU A 462 -28.62 3.01 8.81
CA GLU A 462 -28.81 4.34 8.19
C GLU A 462 -29.23 5.38 9.24
N LYS A 463 -30.31 5.08 9.97
CA LYS A 463 -30.86 6.02 10.95
C LYS A 463 -29.87 6.41 12.06
N ASN A 464 -29.03 5.47 12.49
CA ASN A 464 -28.20 5.66 13.69
C ASN A 464 -26.73 5.90 13.40
N CYS A 465 -26.21 5.50 12.24
CA CYS A 465 -24.78 5.53 11.93
C CYS A 465 -24.45 6.42 10.73
N GLU A 466 -25.43 6.80 9.90
CA GLU A 466 -25.16 7.71 8.79
C GLU A 466 -24.75 9.10 9.30
N VAL A 467 -23.72 9.65 8.66
CA VAL A 467 -23.16 10.96 8.91
C VAL A 467 -22.81 11.65 7.59
N THR A 468 -23.05 12.96 7.55
CA THR A 468 -22.49 13.84 6.53
C THR A 468 -21.43 14.70 7.20
N VAL A 469 -20.22 14.71 6.64
CA VAL A 469 -19.07 15.40 7.21
C VAL A 469 -18.43 16.33 6.20
N SER A 470 -17.80 17.38 6.73
CA SER A 470 -16.90 18.23 5.96
C SER A 470 -15.50 17.62 5.99
N PHE A 471 -15.00 17.15 4.85
CA PHE A 471 -13.71 16.49 4.72
C PHE A 471 -12.69 17.42 4.07
N ALA A 472 -11.62 17.72 4.80
CA ALA A 472 -10.50 18.52 4.31
C ALA A 472 -9.48 17.63 3.58
N LYS A 473 -9.32 17.85 2.29
CA LYS A 473 -8.38 17.10 1.45
C LYS A 473 -6.94 17.59 1.62
N PRO A 474 -5.96 16.76 1.25
CA PRO A 474 -4.53 17.14 1.30
C PRO A 474 -4.15 18.38 0.48
N ASP A 475 -4.94 18.74 -0.55
CA ASP A 475 -4.72 19.91 -1.41
C ASP A 475 -5.36 21.20 -0.85
N GLY A 476 -6.02 21.13 0.30
CA GLY A 476 -6.71 22.25 0.94
C GLY A 476 -8.17 22.43 0.51
N GLN A 477 -8.66 21.66 -0.47
CA GLN A 477 -10.09 21.65 -0.79
C GLN A 477 -10.89 21.04 0.36
N THR A 478 -12.06 21.58 0.64
CA THR A 478 -13.01 20.99 1.59
C THR A 478 -14.24 20.52 0.82
N ILE A 479 -14.68 19.29 1.09
CA ILE A 479 -15.82 18.67 0.42
C ILE A 479 -16.82 18.14 1.42
N SER A 480 -18.09 18.08 1.02
CA SER A 480 -19.12 17.36 1.77
C SER A 480 -19.18 15.91 1.32
N ALA A 481 -19.10 14.98 2.27
CA ALA A 481 -19.20 13.54 2.02
C ALA A 481 -20.16 12.89 3.02
N THR A 482 -21.00 11.99 2.51
CA THR A 482 -21.94 11.19 3.32
C THR A 482 -21.51 9.73 3.37
N GLY A 483 -21.58 9.13 4.56
CA GLY A 483 -21.24 7.73 4.77
C GLY A 483 -21.58 7.30 6.19
N PHE A 484 -20.84 6.32 6.71
CA PHE A 484 -21.16 5.69 7.99
C PHE A 484 -20.06 5.89 9.04
N ASP A 485 -20.50 6.09 10.26
CA ASP A 485 -19.68 6.29 11.45
C ASP A 485 -19.55 5.00 12.28
N PHE A 486 -18.40 4.79 12.94
CA PHE A 486 -18.13 3.66 13.83
C PHE A 486 -19.18 3.41 14.93
N ALA A 487 -19.60 4.47 15.62
CA ALA A 487 -20.50 4.40 16.76
C ALA A 487 -20.98 5.81 17.13
N LYS A 488 -21.75 6.44 16.23
CA LYS A 488 -22.27 7.81 16.42
C LYS A 488 -22.91 8.01 17.80
N ALA A 489 -23.70 7.04 18.25
CA ALA A 489 -24.41 7.11 19.52
C ALA A 489 -23.51 7.16 20.76
N LYS A 490 -22.30 6.55 20.72
CA LYS A 490 -21.34 6.60 21.84
C LYS A 490 -20.53 7.89 21.86
N ASN A 491 -20.43 8.58 20.73
CA ASN A 491 -19.47 9.65 20.52
C ASN A 491 -20.12 10.97 20.08
N LEU A 492 -21.32 11.30 20.59
CA LEU A 492 -22.05 12.52 20.21
C LEU A 492 -21.19 13.79 20.35
N GLY A 493 -20.30 13.85 21.34
CA GLY A 493 -19.44 15.01 21.60
C GLY A 493 -18.31 15.24 20.59
N ARG A 494 -17.88 14.22 19.83
CA ARG A 494 -16.82 14.38 18.80
C ARG A 494 -17.39 14.80 17.43
N GLY A 495 -18.72 14.83 17.29
CA GLY A 495 -19.38 14.92 16.00
C GLY A 495 -19.31 13.62 15.19
N GLY A 496 -19.70 13.69 13.92
CA GLY A 496 -19.66 12.55 13.01
C GLY A 496 -18.27 12.30 12.42
N VAL A 497 -17.87 11.04 12.35
CA VAL A 497 -16.64 10.59 11.68
C VAL A 497 -17.01 9.55 10.65
N LEU A 498 -16.77 9.86 9.38
CA LEU A 498 -17.03 8.94 8.28
C LEU A 498 -15.87 7.94 8.18
N SER A 499 -16.16 6.65 8.37
CA SER A 499 -15.23 5.54 8.15
C SER A 499 -15.31 5.08 6.70
N THR A 500 -14.18 5.09 5.98
CA THR A 500 -14.18 4.66 4.57
C THR A 500 -14.40 3.16 4.46
N GLU A 501 -13.80 2.40 5.38
CA GLU A 501 -13.99 0.97 5.49
C GLU A 501 -15.47 0.66 5.69
N TRP A 502 -16.08 1.16 6.75
CA TRP A 502 -17.44 0.75 7.13
C TRP A 502 -18.49 1.26 6.13
N THR A 503 -18.24 2.42 5.52
CA THR A 503 -19.08 2.89 4.40
C THR A 503 -18.98 1.94 3.20
N ALA A 504 -17.80 1.41 2.89
CA ALA A 504 -17.63 0.45 1.81
C ALA A 504 -18.25 -0.92 2.15
N GLN A 505 -18.18 -1.37 3.40
CA GLN A 505 -18.88 -2.58 3.88
C GLN A 505 -20.41 -2.45 3.72
N MET A 506 -20.96 -1.27 4.02
CA MET A 506 -22.38 -0.96 3.78
C MET A 506 -22.72 -1.00 2.29
N ALA A 507 -21.87 -0.43 1.42
CA ALA A 507 -22.05 -0.49 -0.03
C ALA A 507 -22.06 -1.94 -0.57
N VAL A 508 -21.16 -2.81 -0.08
CA VAL A 508 -21.20 -4.26 -0.40
C VAL A 508 -22.53 -4.87 0.02
N SER A 509 -23.01 -4.54 1.23
CA SER A 509 -24.26 -5.09 1.78
C SER A 509 -25.50 -4.64 1.02
N TYR A 510 -25.55 -3.38 0.56
CA TYR A 510 -26.60 -2.92 -0.33
C TYR A 510 -26.59 -3.64 -1.68
N ARG A 511 -25.41 -3.97 -2.22
CA ARG A 511 -25.33 -4.78 -3.45
C ARG A 511 -25.89 -6.18 -3.22
N VAL A 512 -25.57 -6.81 -2.10
CA VAL A 512 -26.12 -8.12 -1.70
C VAL A 512 -27.65 -8.07 -1.60
N LEU A 513 -28.22 -7.03 -0.99
CA LEU A 513 -29.68 -6.85 -0.95
C LEU A 513 -30.28 -6.61 -2.34
N SER A 514 -29.63 -5.79 -3.17
CA SER A 514 -30.06 -5.57 -4.56
C SER A 514 -30.14 -6.88 -5.35
N ASP A 515 -29.15 -7.75 -5.19
CA ASP A 515 -29.12 -9.05 -5.86
C ASP A 515 -30.15 -10.02 -5.29
N TYR A 516 -30.35 -10.03 -3.97
CA TYR A 516 -31.42 -10.80 -3.32
C TYR A 516 -32.80 -10.41 -3.83
N PHE A 517 -33.16 -9.13 -3.79
CA PHE A 517 -34.47 -8.68 -4.26
C PHE A 517 -34.69 -8.96 -5.75
N ARG A 518 -33.62 -8.87 -6.55
CA ARG A 518 -33.66 -9.28 -7.96
C ARG A 518 -33.97 -10.77 -8.11
N SER A 519 -33.34 -11.62 -7.31
CA SER A 519 -33.53 -13.08 -7.36
C SER A 519 -34.95 -13.53 -7.02
N ILE A 520 -35.68 -12.75 -6.21
CA ILE A 520 -37.08 -13.01 -5.85
C ILE A 520 -38.09 -12.19 -6.67
N GLY A 521 -37.65 -11.49 -7.72
CA GLY A 521 -38.51 -10.76 -8.64
C GLY A 521 -38.94 -9.35 -8.20
N ASP A 522 -38.50 -8.86 -7.04
CA ASP A 522 -38.79 -7.50 -6.57
C ASP A 522 -37.84 -6.48 -7.22
N SER A 523 -38.17 -6.12 -8.46
CA SER A 523 -37.36 -5.19 -9.26
C SER A 523 -37.29 -3.78 -8.66
N ALA A 524 -38.32 -3.35 -7.92
CA ALA A 524 -38.37 -2.02 -7.32
C ALA A 524 -37.37 -1.93 -6.16
N LYS A 525 -37.36 -2.90 -5.24
CA LYS A 525 -36.36 -2.95 -4.17
C LYS A 525 -34.95 -3.21 -4.69
N ALA A 526 -34.82 -4.08 -5.70
CA ALA A 526 -33.53 -4.32 -6.34
C ALA A 526 -32.92 -3.02 -6.89
N ALA A 527 -33.72 -2.18 -7.56
CA ALA A 527 -33.30 -0.88 -8.06
C ALA A 527 -32.94 0.08 -6.92
N ARG A 528 -33.79 0.20 -5.89
CA ARG A 528 -33.55 1.05 -4.71
C ARG A 528 -32.20 0.75 -4.04
N TYR A 529 -31.89 -0.52 -3.80
CA TYR A 529 -30.63 -0.91 -3.16
C TYR A 529 -29.41 -0.76 -4.09
N ARG A 530 -29.61 -0.88 -5.41
CA ARG A 530 -28.58 -0.55 -6.40
C ARG A 530 -28.25 0.94 -6.37
N GLU A 531 -29.26 1.80 -6.34
CA GLU A 531 -29.08 3.26 -6.23
C GLU A 531 -28.36 3.66 -4.93
N LYS A 532 -28.71 3.05 -3.79
CA LYS A 532 -27.98 3.22 -2.52
C LYS A 532 -26.51 2.81 -2.66
N THR A 533 -26.25 1.67 -3.29
CA THR A 533 -24.86 1.23 -3.52
C THR A 533 -24.10 2.28 -4.33
N ASP A 534 -24.65 2.72 -5.45
CA ASP A 534 -23.99 3.66 -6.35
C ASP A 534 -23.81 5.04 -5.68
N PHE A 535 -24.75 5.47 -4.84
CA PHE A 535 -24.62 6.67 -4.01
C PHE A 535 -23.39 6.59 -3.09
N TYR A 536 -23.30 5.61 -2.20
CA TYR A 536 -22.17 5.54 -1.26
C TYR A 536 -20.84 5.25 -1.95
N LEU A 537 -20.83 4.54 -3.08
CA LEU A 537 -19.62 4.39 -3.90
C LEU A 537 -19.13 5.73 -4.46
N ASN A 538 -20.05 6.61 -4.89
CA ASN A 538 -19.70 7.96 -5.32
C ASN A 538 -19.22 8.81 -4.15
N GLU A 539 -19.86 8.72 -2.98
CA GLU A 539 -19.41 9.45 -1.79
C GLU A 539 -18.00 9.02 -1.37
N LEU A 540 -17.71 7.70 -1.36
CA LEU A 540 -16.37 7.15 -1.12
C LEU A 540 -15.32 7.68 -2.11
N GLN A 541 -15.67 7.81 -3.40
CA GLN A 541 -14.74 8.35 -4.41
C GLN A 541 -14.30 9.77 -4.09
N LYS A 542 -15.13 10.58 -3.42
CA LYS A 542 -14.74 11.93 -3.02
C LYS A 542 -13.67 11.94 -1.94
N LEU A 543 -13.60 10.89 -1.11
CA LEU A 543 -12.64 10.74 -0.01
C LEU A 543 -11.26 10.24 -0.47
N VAL A 544 -11.09 9.91 -1.76
CA VAL A 544 -9.80 9.45 -2.29
C VAL A 544 -8.76 10.55 -2.11
N ILE A 545 -7.66 10.19 -1.47
CA ILE A 545 -6.51 11.07 -1.27
C ILE A 545 -5.35 10.62 -2.16
N THR A 546 -4.42 11.54 -2.42
CA THR A 546 -3.16 11.19 -3.09
C THR A 546 -2.13 10.86 -2.03
N SER A 547 -1.47 9.70 -2.20
CA SER A 547 -0.43 9.23 -1.29
C SER A 547 0.65 10.29 -1.09
N PRO A 548 0.97 10.67 0.16
CA PRO A 548 1.96 11.70 0.44
C PRO A 548 3.41 11.19 0.37
N SER A 549 3.67 9.88 0.46
CA SER A 549 5.02 9.33 0.53
C SER A 549 5.66 9.12 -0.84
N ARG A 550 6.99 8.93 -0.82
CA ARG A 550 7.75 8.50 -1.99
C ARG A 550 7.37 7.08 -2.45
N VAL A 551 6.96 6.22 -1.52
CA VAL A 551 6.61 4.81 -1.78
C VAL A 551 5.31 4.72 -2.56
N GLY A 552 4.26 5.43 -2.12
CA GLY A 552 2.98 5.41 -2.80
C GLY A 552 2.90 6.33 -4.03
N GLN A 553 3.92 7.14 -4.32
CA GLN A 553 4.11 7.88 -5.58
C GLN A 553 2.91 8.76 -5.99
N GLY A 554 2.14 9.28 -5.04
CA GLY A 554 0.96 10.10 -5.32
C GLY A 554 -0.25 9.31 -5.81
N ARG A 555 -0.18 7.97 -5.88
CA ARG A 555 -1.31 7.10 -6.24
C ARG A 555 -2.49 7.35 -5.30
N GLY A 556 -3.70 7.10 -5.81
CA GLY A 556 -4.92 7.22 -5.01
C GLY A 556 -4.97 6.15 -3.92
N CYS A 557 -5.39 6.53 -2.72
CA CYS A 557 -5.76 5.63 -1.64
C CYS A 557 -6.91 6.23 -0.83
N LEU A 558 -7.58 5.41 -0.02
CA LEU A 558 -8.58 5.90 0.93
C LEU A 558 -7.92 6.10 2.30
N PRO A 559 -8.25 7.19 3.01
CA PRO A 559 -7.91 7.31 4.41
C PRO A 559 -8.71 6.32 5.24
N TYR A 560 -8.30 6.02 6.48
CA TYR A 560 -9.11 5.16 7.36
C TYR A 560 -10.45 5.82 7.71
N ALA A 561 -10.43 7.13 7.97
CA ALA A 561 -11.60 7.92 8.32
C ALA A 561 -11.47 9.39 7.90
N SER A 562 -12.56 10.14 7.98
CA SER A 562 -12.59 11.58 7.68
C SER A 562 -11.87 12.45 8.73
N GLN A 563 -11.55 11.89 9.90
CA GLN A 563 -10.86 12.59 10.99
C GLN A 563 -9.70 11.73 11.51
N ASP A 564 -8.56 12.37 11.76
CA ASP A 564 -7.39 11.73 12.36
C ASP A 564 -7.44 11.77 13.89
N ASP A 565 -6.83 10.76 14.53
CA ASP A 565 -6.82 10.58 16.00
C ASP A 565 -8.21 10.71 16.64
N ALA A 566 -9.26 10.21 16.00
CA ALA A 566 -10.64 10.26 16.48
C ALA A 566 -11.00 8.98 17.25
N ASP A 567 -11.68 9.11 18.40
CA ASP A 567 -12.17 7.95 19.15
C ASP A 567 -13.21 7.18 18.33
N THR A 568 -13.02 5.88 18.12
CA THR A 568 -13.96 5.04 17.37
C THR A 568 -15.17 4.62 18.20
N GLY A 569 -15.13 4.74 19.52
CA GLY A 569 -16.14 4.19 20.44
C GLY A 569 -15.97 2.70 20.73
N HIS A 570 -14.93 2.08 20.17
CA HIS A 570 -14.65 0.65 20.29
C HIS A 570 -13.33 0.32 20.99
N GLY A 571 -12.68 1.32 21.60
CA GLY A 571 -11.49 1.13 22.44
C GLY A 571 -10.17 1.47 21.74
N TRP A 572 -10.21 1.93 20.49
CA TRP A 572 -9.07 2.48 19.77
C TRP A 572 -9.43 3.78 19.05
N ARG A 573 -8.41 4.47 18.52
CA ARG A 573 -8.55 5.74 17.80
C ARG A 573 -8.17 5.55 16.34
N THR A 574 -8.71 6.38 15.45
CA THR A 574 -8.29 6.42 14.06
C THR A 574 -6.80 6.80 13.97
N PRO A 575 -6.07 6.34 12.94
CA PRO A 575 -4.68 6.73 12.73
C PRO A 575 -4.49 8.24 12.72
N ARG A 576 -3.30 8.69 13.12
CA ARG A 576 -2.93 10.11 13.12
C ARG A 576 -2.51 10.55 11.73
N GLY A 577 -2.70 11.84 11.45
CA GLY A 577 -2.24 12.46 10.21
C GLY A 577 -3.37 12.64 9.20
N LYS A 578 -3.48 13.87 8.68
CA LYS A 578 -4.53 14.30 7.73
C LYS A 578 -4.37 13.75 6.31
N ARG A 579 -3.36 12.91 6.06
CA ARG A 579 -3.07 12.32 4.74
C ARG A 579 -2.80 10.82 4.86
N THR A 580 -3.30 10.20 5.91
CA THR A 580 -2.94 8.84 6.26
C THR A 580 -3.71 7.86 5.40
N GLY A 581 -3.03 7.18 4.48
CA GLY A 581 -3.62 6.12 3.66
C GLY A 581 -3.82 4.84 4.49
N SER A 582 -4.88 4.09 4.20
CA SER A 582 -5.23 2.86 4.93
C SER A 582 -5.44 1.69 3.99
N VAL A 583 -4.83 0.55 4.31
CA VAL A 583 -5.06 -0.72 3.60
C VAL A 583 -6.52 -1.14 3.73
N ALA A 584 -7.08 -1.18 4.95
CA ALA A 584 -8.48 -1.57 5.16
C ALA A 584 -9.46 -0.68 4.37
N GLY A 585 -9.33 0.66 4.51
CA GLY A 585 -10.18 1.61 3.78
C GLY A 585 -10.07 1.43 2.26
N THR A 586 -8.85 1.29 1.74
CA THR A 586 -8.60 1.13 0.30
C THR A 586 -9.09 -0.23 -0.22
N ALA A 587 -8.85 -1.31 0.52
CA ALA A 587 -9.23 -2.66 0.15
C ALA A 587 -10.76 -2.81 0.08
N TYR A 588 -11.50 -2.37 1.10
CA TYR A 588 -12.96 -2.42 1.05
C TYR A 588 -13.55 -1.50 0.01
N GLY A 589 -12.97 -0.32 -0.20
CA GLY A 589 -13.35 0.53 -1.34
C GLY A 589 -13.26 -0.23 -2.66
N LEU A 590 -12.13 -0.89 -2.92
CA LEU A 590 -11.94 -1.74 -4.10
C LEU A 590 -12.93 -2.90 -4.16
N PHE A 591 -13.20 -3.59 -3.04
CA PHE A 591 -14.20 -4.66 -2.99
C PHE A 591 -15.58 -4.14 -3.40
N ALA A 592 -15.99 -2.99 -2.84
CA ALA A 592 -17.28 -2.39 -3.12
C ALA A 592 -17.39 -1.91 -4.58
N TRP A 593 -16.37 -1.24 -5.12
CA TRP A 593 -16.35 -0.80 -6.53
C TRP A 593 -16.32 -1.98 -7.52
N MET A 594 -15.72 -3.11 -7.14
CA MET A 594 -15.69 -4.32 -7.97
C MET A 594 -16.91 -5.22 -7.77
N GLY A 595 -17.80 -4.89 -6.82
CA GLY A 595 -18.96 -5.73 -6.48
C GLY A 595 -18.57 -7.08 -5.87
N TYR A 596 -17.43 -7.13 -5.17
CA TYR A 596 -16.88 -8.32 -4.54
C TYR A 596 -17.34 -8.42 -3.08
N ASN A 597 -17.90 -9.58 -2.71
CA ASN A 597 -18.20 -9.94 -1.33
C ASN A 597 -17.11 -10.89 -0.80
N PRO A 598 -16.28 -10.48 0.18
CA PRO A 598 -15.19 -11.30 0.69
C PRO A 598 -15.66 -12.58 1.42
N PHE A 599 -16.93 -12.64 1.82
CA PHE A 599 -17.54 -13.78 2.52
C PHE A 599 -18.19 -14.81 1.59
N ASP A 600 -18.03 -14.67 0.27
CA ASP A 600 -18.61 -15.58 -0.72
C ASP A 600 -17.52 -16.15 -1.65
N LEU A 601 -17.54 -17.47 -1.85
CA LEU A 601 -16.69 -18.16 -2.85
C LEU A 601 -17.36 -18.25 -4.23
N GLY A 602 -18.66 -17.95 -4.31
CA GLY A 602 -19.48 -18.13 -5.50
C GLY A 602 -19.22 -17.13 -6.61
N ARG A 603 -18.82 -15.90 -6.30
CA ARG A 603 -18.80 -14.80 -7.29
C ARG A 603 -17.52 -13.97 -7.26
N PHE A 604 -16.66 -14.14 -8.26
CA PHE A 604 -15.54 -13.24 -8.52
C PHE A 604 -15.94 -12.19 -9.58
N PRO A 605 -15.42 -10.95 -9.54
CA PRO A 605 -15.71 -9.95 -10.57
C PRO A 605 -15.25 -10.44 -11.96
N GLY A 606 -16.20 -10.63 -12.88
CA GLY A 606 -15.96 -11.20 -14.21
C GLY A 606 -16.58 -12.58 -14.44
N ASP A 607 -17.02 -13.25 -13.37
CA ASP A 607 -17.87 -14.44 -13.50
C ASP A 607 -19.24 -13.99 -14.06
N THR A 608 -19.61 -14.48 -15.25
CA THR A 608 -20.96 -14.27 -15.78
C THR A 608 -21.96 -15.08 -14.96
N PRO A 609 -23.18 -14.56 -14.71
CA PRO A 609 -24.21 -15.29 -13.99
C PRO A 609 -24.63 -16.58 -14.70
#